data_AF-A0A522BWF7-F1
#
_entry.id   AF-A0A522BWF7-F1
#
_cell.length_a   1.000
_cell.length_b   1.000
_cell.length_c   1.000
_cell.angle_alpha   90.00
_cell.angle_beta   90.00
_cell.angle_gamma   90.00
#
_symmetry.space_group_name_H-M   'P 1'
#
loop_
_entity.id
_entity.type
_entity.pdbx_description
1 polymer ?
#
loop_
_entity_poly.entity_id
_entity_poly.type
_entity_poly.pdbx_seq_one_letter_code
_entity_poly.pdbx_strand_id
1 'polypeptide(L)'
;MSEEPVDLLRRESRSLVQRLRLWTPARWAAGAEPYGTRADLVRHLAQALADTAARLEGQPLRDLPRLDDLGVADQLAVVSDDLVRVRPAEHLTRAVTAHLLLHRRDLLGEDVPPGLAAALGLDDVVAAGTTICEESGRTPLGRT
;
A
#
# COMPACT_ATOMS: atom_id res chain seq x y z
N MET A 1 -13.13 12.12 19.43
CA MET A 1 -13.76 11.72 18.16
C MET A 1 -12.82 10.70 17.54
N SER A 2 -13.26 9.46 17.34
CA SER A 2 -12.44 8.46 16.66
C SER A 2 -12.29 8.86 15.20
N GLU A 3 -11.06 8.81 14.67
CA GLU A 3 -10.80 9.04 13.25
C GLU A 3 -11.49 7.96 12.40
N GLU A 4 -12.14 8.34 11.30
CA GLU A 4 -12.71 7.34 10.39
C GLU A 4 -11.58 6.55 9.71
N PRO A 5 -11.71 5.23 9.52
CA PRO A 5 -10.65 4.43 8.89
C PRO A 5 -10.20 4.94 7.52
N VAL A 6 -11.10 5.59 6.77
CA VAL A 6 -10.78 6.16 5.44
C VAL A 6 -9.90 7.41 5.55
N ASP A 7 -10.06 8.20 6.60
CA ASP A 7 -9.19 9.34 6.88
C ASP A 7 -7.78 8.87 7.24
N LEU A 8 -7.71 7.78 8.00
CA LEU A 8 -6.44 7.13 8.31
C LEU A 8 -5.73 6.62 7.04
N LEU A 9 -6.43 5.89 6.16
CA LEU A 9 -5.90 5.46 4.87
C LEU A 9 -5.37 6.64 4.04
N ARG A 10 -6.15 7.72 3.94
CA ARG A 10 -5.77 8.94 3.22
C ARG A 10 -4.52 9.58 3.81
N ARG A 11 -4.45 9.68 5.14
CA ARG A 11 -3.31 10.29 5.84
C ARG A 11 -2.04 9.48 5.67
N GLU A 12 -2.10 8.16 5.91
CA GLU A 12 -0.92 7.30 5.87
C GLU A 12 -0.39 7.13 4.45
N SER A 13 -1.26 7.02 3.45
CA SER A 13 -0.84 6.95 2.04
C SER A 13 -0.13 8.24 1.60
N ARG A 14 -0.70 9.41 1.91
CA ARG A 14 -0.07 10.71 1.64
C ARG A 14 1.28 10.86 2.35
N SER A 15 1.34 10.46 3.62
CA SER A 15 2.54 10.48 4.46
C SER A 15 3.66 9.61 3.88
N LEU A 16 3.33 8.42 3.37
CA LEU A 16 4.27 7.55 2.69
C LEU A 16 4.74 8.14 1.36
N VAL A 17 3.80 8.54 0.48
CA VAL A 17 4.11 9.15 -0.83
C VAL A 17 5.06 10.34 -0.70
N GLN A 18 4.83 11.23 0.27
CA GLN A 18 5.70 12.38 0.51
C GLN A 18 7.14 11.98 0.85
N ARG A 19 7.34 10.90 1.62
CA ARG A 19 8.68 10.39 1.93
C ARG A 19 9.33 9.74 0.71
N LEU A 20 8.57 8.96 -0.05
CA LEU A 20 9.07 8.25 -1.23
C LEU A 20 9.53 9.21 -2.34
N ARG A 21 8.83 10.34 -2.53
CA ARG A 21 9.24 11.38 -3.50
C ARG A 21 10.60 12.03 -3.21
N LEU A 22 11.13 11.86 -1.99
CA LEU A 22 12.44 12.37 -1.59
C LEU A 22 13.56 11.35 -1.79
N TRP A 23 13.24 10.14 -2.26
CA TRP A 23 14.24 9.09 -2.41
C TRP A 23 15.11 9.30 -3.65
N THR A 24 16.40 9.02 -3.48
CA THR A 24 17.37 9.00 -4.57
C THR A 24 17.23 7.73 -5.42
N PRO A 25 17.73 7.71 -6.67
CA PRO A 25 17.73 6.49 -7.49
C PRO A 25 18.39 5.28 -6.80
N ALA A 26 19.50 5.48 -6.09
CA ALA A 26 20.16 4.42 -5.32
C ALA A 26 19.27 3.85 -4.20
N ARG A 27 18.43 4.69 -3.58
CA ARG A 27 17.50 4.24 -2.53
C ARG A 27 16.34 3.45 -3.12
N TRP A 28 15.87 3.80 -4.32
CA TRP A 28 14.86 3.05 -5.06
C TRP A 28 15.36 1.68 -5.53
N ALA A 29 16.60 1.62 -6.02
CA ALA A 29 17.22 0.39 -6.51
C ALA A 29 17.68 -0.57 -5.40
N ALA A 30 17.64 -0.15 -4.14
CA ALA A 30 18.01 -1.00 -3.02
C ALA A 30 17.07 -2.22 -2.91
N GLY A 31 17.63 -3.36 -2.51
CA GLY A 31 16.89 -4.61 -2.37
C GLY A 31 15.77 -4.53 -1.33
N ALA A 32 14.65 -5.19 -1.65
CA ALA A 32 13.49 -5.37 -0.80
C ALA A 32 12.90 -6.77 -1.07
N GLU A 33 13.48 -7.79 -0.45
CA GLU A 33 12.95 -9.14 -0.53
C GLU A 33 11.58 -9.25 0.14
N PRO A 34 10.65 -10.07 -0.38
CA PRO A 34 10.74 -10.92 -1.57
C PRO A 34 10.34 -10.22 -2.90
N TYR A 35 10.35 -8.89 -2.97
CA TYR A 35 9.85 -8.13 -4.12
C TYR A 35 10.93 -7.77 -5.14
N GLY A 36 12.20 -8.06 -4.88
CA GLY A 36 13.33 -7.58 -5.69
C GLY A 36 13.84 -6.24 -5.19
N THR A 37 13.44 -5.13 -5.81
CA THR A 37 13.84 -3.77 -5.37
C THR A 37 12.74 -3.08 -4.58
N ARG A 38 13.07 -1.99 -3.86
CA ARG A 38 12.05 -1.15 -3.22
C ARG A 38 11.09 -0.54 -4.23
N ALA A 39 11.54 -0.22 -5.44
CA ALA A 39 10.65 0.24 -6.51
C ALA A 39 9.64 -0.85 -6.91
N ASP A 40 10.06 -2.12 -6.93
CA ASP A 40 9.16 -3.25 -7.20
C ASP A 40 8.15 -3.48 -6.06
N LEU A 41 8.57 -3.31 -4.81
CA LEU A 41 7.67 -3.35 -3.66
C LEU A 41 6.60 -2.24 -3.74
N VAL A 42 6.98 -1.00 -4.08
CA VAL A 42 5.98 0.08 -4.25
C VAL A 42 5.08 -0.18 -5.46
N ARG A 43 5.60 -0.72 -6.57
CA ARG A 43 4.79 -1.14 -7.72
C ARG A 43 3.77 -2.22 -7.35
N HIS A 44 4.18 -3.21 -6.55
CA HIS A 44 3.29 -4.24 -6.01
C HIS A 44 2.15 -3.60 -5.20
N LEU A 45 2.49 -2.73 -4.24
CA LEU A 45 1.48 -2.04 -3.43
C LEU A 45 0.54 -1.20 -4.30
N ALA A 46 1.07 -0.42 -5.24
CA ALA A 46 0.25 0.41 -6.12
C ALA A 46 -0.72 -0.45 -6.95
N GLN A 47 -0.26 -1.58 -7.49
CA GLN A 47 -1.11 -2.51 -8.23
C GLN A 47 -2.20 -3.11 -7.34
N ALA A 48 -1.88 -3.50 -6.11
CA ALA A 48 -2.87 -4.04 -5.18
C ALA A 48 -3.98 -3.02 -4.88
N LEU A 49 -3.63 -1.74 -4.66
CA LEU A 49 -4.62 -0.67 -4.44
C LEU A 49 -5.49 -0.42 -5.68
N ALA A 50 -4.88 -0.43 -6.87
CA ALA A 50 -5.61 -0.30 -8.13
C ALA A 50 -6.58 -1.46 -8.37
N ASP A 51 -6.15 -2.69 -8.10
CA ASP A 51 -6.99 -3.88 -8.23
C ASP A 51 -8.16 -3.82 -7.23
N THR A 52 -7.95 -3.33 -6.01
CA THR A 52 -9.03 -3.10 -5.04
C THR A 52 -10.03 -2.05 -5.54
N ALA A 53 -9.55 -0.90 -6.04
CA ALA A 53 -10.42 0.15 -6.56
C ALA A 53 -11.25 -0.36 -7.75
N ALA A 54 -10.61 -1.05 -8.72
CA ALA A 54 -11.28 -1.61 -9.88
C ALA A 54 -12.38 -2.61 -9.49
N ARG A 55 -12.15 -3.48 -8.50
CA ARG A 55 -13.17 -4.41 -7.97
C ARG A 55 -14.37 -3.68 -7.39
N LEU A 56 -14.14 -2.60 -6.64
CA LEU A 56 -15.22 -1.79 -6.05
C LEU A 56 -16.05 -1.05 -7.11
N GLU A 57 -15.41 -0.61 -8.19
CA GLU A 57 -16.05 0.09 -9.30
C GLU A 57 -16.69 -0.87 -10.33
N GLY A 58 -16.54 -2.18 -10.16
CA GLY A 58 -16.97 -3.18 -11.14
C GLY A 58 -16.21 -3.10 -12.46
N GLN A 59 -14.99 -2.59 -12.44
CA GLN A 59 -14.12 -2.45 -13.61
C GLN A 59 -13.23 -3.68 -13.81
N PRO A 60 -12.83 -4.00 -15.06
CA PRO A 60 -11.85 -5.04 -15.31
C PRO A 60 -10.52 -4.75 -14.63
N LEU A 61 -9.87 -5.78 -14.08
CA LEU A 61 -8.50 -5.68 -13.58
C LEU A 61 -7.54 -5.40 -14.73
N ARG A 62 -6.60 -4.47 -14.52
CA ARG A 62 -5.59 -4.07 -15.50
C ARG A 62 -4.26 -3.87 -14.80
N ASP A 63 -3.19 -4.28 -15.47
CA ASP A 63 -1.86 -3.93 -15.00
C ASP A 63 -1.62 -2.43 -15.16
N LEU A 64 -1.09 -1.81 -14.11
CA LEU A 64 -0.68 -0.42 -14.12
C LEU A 64 0.44 -0.19 -15.13
N PRO A 65 0.50 0.98 -15.79
CA PRO A 65 1.58 1.29 -16.70
C PRO A 65 2.93 1.25 -15.96
N ARG A 66 3.95 0.64 -16.58
CA ARG A 66 5.31 0.62 -16.05
C ARG A 66 5.93 2.02 -16.17
N LEU A 67 6.11 2.69 -15.04
CA LEU A 67 6.87 3.95 -14.94
C LEU A 67 8.32 3.67 -14.52
N ASP A 68 9.19 4.66 -14.71
CA ASP A 68 10.50 4.67 -14.06
C ASP A 68 10.36 4.70 -12.53
N ASP A 69 11.44 4.37 -11.82
CA ASP A 69 11.41 4.23 -10.36
C ASP A 69 11.02 5.53 -9.62
N LEU A 70 11.32 6.70 -10.21
CA LEU A 70 10.96 7.99 -9.61
C LEU A 70 9.47 8.28 -9.77
N GLY A 71 8.85 7.79 -10.85
CA GLY A 71 7.41 7.92 -11.10
C GLY A 71 6.53 6.98 -10.27
N VAL A 72 7.08 5.92 -9.67
CA VAL A 72 6.28 4.93 -8.90
C VAL A 72 5.59 5.57 -7.69
N ALA A 73 6.20 6.57 -7.04
CA ALA A 73 5.58 7.28 -5.92
C ALA A 73 4.32 8.06 -6.35
N ASP A 74 4.31 8.62 -7.56
CA ASP A 74 3.16 9.33 -8.11
C ASP A 74 2.05 8.36 -8.53
N GLN A 75 2.42 7.20 -9.08
CA GLN A 75 1.48 6.13 -9.35
C GLN A 75 0.78 5.66 -8.08
N LEU A 76 1.52 5.45 -6.98
CA LEU A 76 0.93 5.12 -5.68
C LEU A 76 -0.04 6.21 -5.18
N ALA A 77 0.31 7.48 -5.40
CA ALA A 77 -0.54 8.60 -5.00
C ALA A 77 -1.89 8.59 -5.72
N VAL A 78 -1.87 8.36 -7.04
CA VAL A 78 -3.09 8.30 -7.87
C VAL A 78 -4.00 7.17 -7.43
N VAL A 79 -3.48 5.94 -7.35
CA VAL A 79 -4.30 4.77 -7.01
C VAL A 79 -4.80 4.81 -5.57
N SER A 80 -4.06 5.45 -4.65
CA SER A 80 -4.53 5.69 -3.28
C SER A 80 -5.70 6.69 -3.25
N ASP A 81 -5.63 7.76 -4.04
CA ASP A 81 -6.71 8.75 -4.10
C ASP A 81 -7.96 8.17 -4.78
N ASP A 82 -7.79 7.39 -5.85
CA ASP A 82 -8.89 6.67 -6.51
C ASP A 82 -9.56 5.70 -5.55
N LEU A 83 -8.79 4.91 -4.81
CA LEU A 83 -9.35 3.99 -3.80
C LEU A 83 -10.09 4.73 -2.68
N VAL A 84 -9.57 5.87 -2.22
CA VAL A 84 -10.29 6.68 -1.22
C VAL A 84 -11.58 7.27 -1.80
N ARG A 85 -11.58 7.67 -3.09
CA ARG A 85 -12.74 8.27 -3.76
C ARG A 85 -13.89 7.29 -3.94
N VAL A 86 -13.60 6.01 -4.15
CA VAL A 86 -14.64 4.96 -4.28
C VAL A 86 -15.29 4.60 -2.94
N ARG A 87 -14.82 5.17 -1.82
CA ARG A 87 -15.38 5.01 -0.47
C ARG A 87 -15.58 3.53 -0.09
N PRO A 88 -14.48 2.76 0.03
CA PRO A 88 -14.54 1.37 0.43
C PRO A 88 -15.30 1.19 1.74
N ALA A 89 -15.94 0.04 1.89
CA ALA A 89 -16.53 -0.35 3.16
C ALA A 89 -15.46 -0.38 4.27
N GLU A 90 -15.88 -0.19 5.52
CA GLU A 90 -14.97 -0.01 6.64
C GLU A 90 -13.99 -1.17 6.83
N HIS A 91 -14.48 -2.42 6.74
CA HIS A 91 -13.63 -3.62 6.85
C HIS A 91 -12.54 -3.66 5.77
N LEU A 92 -12.88 -3.30 4.53
CA LEU A 92 -11.93 -3.25 3.42
C LEU A 92 -10.93 -2.10 3.59
N THR A 93 -11.40 -0.96 4.10
CA THR A 93 -10.52 0.17 4.44
C THR A 93 -9.49 -0.23 5.49
N ARG A 94 -9.91 -0.95 6.54
CA ARG A 94 -9.01 -1.45 7.59
C ARG A 94 -7.97 -2.42 7.01
N ALA A 95 -8.41 -3.37 6.18
CA ALA A 95 -7.56 -4.34 5.49
C ALA A 95 -6.51 -3.67 4.58
N VAL A 96 -6.93 -2.74 3.72
CA VAL A 96 -6.05 -2.00 2.83
C VAL A 96 -5.05 -1.13 3.60
N THR A 97 -5.50 -0.48 4.67
CA THR A 97 -4.61 0.33 5.51
C THR A 97 -3.56 -0.55 6.17
N ALA A 98 -3.91 -1.75 6.62
CA ALA A 98 -2.95 -2.69 7.17
C ALA A 98 -1.91 -3.14 6.14
N HIS A 99 -2.34 -3.40 4.90
CA HIS A 99 -1.43 -3.73 3.79
C HIS A 99 -0.46 -2.57 3.47
N LEU A 100 -0.96 -1.33 3.43
CA LEU A 100 -0.14 -0.13 3.29
C LEU A 100 0.89 0.01 4.43
N LEU A 101 0.48 -0.23 5.67
CA LEU A 101 1.34 -0.08 6.85
C LEU A 101 2.41 -1.17 6.94
N LEU A 102 2.09 -2.40 6.53
CA LEU A 102 3.09 -3.47 6.33
C LEU A 102 4.21 -2.98 5.41
N HIS A 103 3.85 -2.51 4.22
CA HIS A 103 4.85 -2.08 3.24
C HIS A 103 5.53 -0.76 3.59
N ARG A 104 4.86 0.13 4.32
CA ARG A 104 5.52 1.29 4.94
C ARG A 104 6.66 0.82 5.84
N ARG A 105 6.43 -0.17 6.70
CA ARG A 105 7.46 -0.75 7.57
C ARG A 105 8.60 -1.33 6.74
N ASP A 106 8.30 -2.12 5.71
CA ASP A 106 9.31 -2.75 4.85
C ASP A 106 10.17 -1.72 4.10
N LEU A 107 9.55 -0.61 3.65
CA LEU A 107 10.23 0.45 2.88
C LEU A 107 11.08 1.38 3.76
N LEU A 108 10.55 1.74 4.93
CA LEU A 108 11.16 2.76 5.79
C LEU A 108 12.06 2.13 6.87
N GLY A 109 11.87 0.85 7.20
CA GLY A 109 12.50 0.21 8.36
C GLY A 109 11.97 0.76 9.69
N GLU A 110 10.78 1.36 9.68
CA GLU A 110 10.11 1.95 10.85
C GLU A 110 9.00 0.99 11.32
N ASP A 111 8.96 0.68 12.61
CA ASP A 111 7.85 -0.09 13.16
C ASP A 111 6.53 0.67 13.07
N VAL A 112 5.43 -0.06 12.87
CA VAL A 112 4.09 0.51 12.86
C VAL A 112 3.74 0.97 14.28
N PRO A 113 3.40 2.26 14.50
CA PRO A 113 3.04 2.74 15.83
C PRO A 113 1.87 1.93 16.43
N PRO A 114 1.94 1.49 17.70
CA PRO A 114 0.88 0.68 18.33
C PRO A 114 -0.51 1.34 18.30
N GLY A 115 -0.57 2.68 18.35
CA GLY A 115 -1.82 3.44 18.25
C GLY A 115 -2.55 3.26 16.92
N LEU A 116 -1.84 2.91 15.83
CA LEU A 116 -2.47 2.65 14.54
C LEU A 116 -3.23 1.33 14.51
N ALA A 117 -2.73 0.30 15.20
CA ALA A 117 -3.44 -0.97 15.34
C ALA A 117 -4.78 -0.77 16.06
N ALA A 118 -4.75 -0.05 17.18
CA ALA A 118 -5.95 0.30 17.94
C ALA A 118 -6.94 1.15 17.12
N ALA A 119 -6.45 2.15 16.37
CA ALA A 119 -7.29 2.97 15.49
C ALA A 119 -7.96 2.12 14.37
N LEU A 120 -7.24 1.12 13.88
CA LEU A 120 -7.74 0.15 12.91
C LEU A 120 -8.55 -0.99 13.53
N GLY A 121 -8.72 -1.05 14.86
CA GLY A 121 -9.45 -2.14 15.51
C GLY A 121 -8.84 -3.50 15.20
N LEU A 122 -7.51 -3.53 15.00
CA LEU A 122 -6.74 -4.73 14.69
C LEU A 122 -5.83 -5.05 15.87
N ASP A 123 -5.71 -6.34 16.20
CA ASP A 123 -4.76 -6.81 17.22
C ASP A 123 -3.31 -6.69 16.73
N ASP A 124 -3.08 -6.98 15.44
CA ASP A 124 -1.78 -6.89 14.79
C ASP A 124 -1.94 -6.43 13.32
N VAL A 125 -1.45 -5.22 13.04
CA VAL A 125 -1.48 -4.61 11.70
C VAL A 125 -0.56 -5.34 10.72
N VAL A 126 0.58 -5.85 11.18
CA VAL A 126 1.55 -6.54 10.34
C VAL A 126 1.00 -7.91 9.94
N ALA A 127 0.43 -8.65 10.89
CA ALA A 127 -0.23 -9.92 10.60
C ALA A 127 -1.40 -9.71 9.61
N ALA A 128 -2.27 -8.73 9.88
CA ALA A 128 -3.39 -8.41 8.99
C ALA A 128 -2.92 -8.00 7.58
N GLY A 129 -1.91 -7.14 7.48
CA GLY A 129 -1.35 -6.71 6.20
C GLY A 129 -0.73 -7.88 5.41
N THR A 130 -0.12 -8.83 6.11
CA THR A 130 0.47 -10.03 5.49
C THR A 130 -0.61 -10.92 4.88
N THR A 131 -1.69 -11.18 5.61
CA THR A 131 -2.84 -11.94 5.09
C THR A 131 -3.42 -11.27 3.85
N ILE A 132 -3.60 -9.96 3.84
CA ILE A 132 -4.12 -9.23 2.67
C ILE A 132 -3.16 -9.32 1.47
N CYS A 133 -1.86 -9.21 1.71
CA CYS A 133 -0.86 -9.39 0.67
C CYS A 133 -0.98 -10.78 0.03
N GLU A 134 -1.14 -11.84 0.84
CA GLU A 134 -1.30 -13.22 0.37
C GLU A 134 -2.61 -13.44 -0.40
N GLU A 135 -3.71 -12.87 0.08
CA GLU A 135 -5.04 -12.97 -0.54
C GLU A 135 -5.17 -12.15 -1.83
N SER A 136 -4.33 -11.12 -2.03
CA SER A 136 -4.40 -10.25 -3.20
C SER A 136 -4.19 -10.99 -4.53
N GLY A 137 -3.58 -12.18 -4.50
CA GLY A 137 -3.19 -12.96 -5.68
C GLY A 137 -2.00 -12.36 -6.45
N ARG A 138 -1.43 -11.25 -5.96
CA ARG A 138 -0.22 -10.60 -6.49
C ARG A 138 0.97 -11.04 -5.65
N THR A 139 1.40 -12.29 -5.78
CA THR A 139 2.56 -12.79 -5.01
C THR A 139 3.84 -12.01 -5.36
N PRO A 140 4.77 -11.84 -4.40
CA PRO A 140 6.07 -11.21 -4.66
C PRO A 140 6.86 -11.96 -5.75
N LEU A 141 7.78 -11.26 -6.42
CA LEU A 141 8.65 -11.83 -7.46
C LEU A 141 9.43 -13.04 -6.90
N GLY A 142 9.03 -14.26 -7.25
CA GLY A 142 9.74 -15.48 -6.83
C GLY A 142 8.89 -16.54 -6.12
N ARG A 143 7.57 -16.35 -5.98
CA ARG A 143 6.63 -17.43 -5.61
C ARG A 143 5.75 -17.80 -6.81
N THR A 144 6.34 -18.51 -7.77
CA THR A 144 5.63 -19.35 -8.75
C THR A 144 5.57 -20.78 -8.27
#